data_AF-A0A7J7YNR6-F1
#
_entry.id   AF-A0A7J7YNR6-F1
#
_cell.length_a   1.000
_cell.length_b   1.000
_cell.length_c   1.000
_cell.angle_alpha   90.00
_cell.angle_beta   90.00
_cell.angle_gamma   90.00
#
_symmetry.space_group_name_H-M   'P 1'
#
loop_
_entity.id
_entity.type
_entity.pdbx_description
1 polymer ?
#
loop_
_entity_poly.entity_id
_entity_poly.type
_entity_poly.pdbx_seq_one_letter_code
_entity_poly.pdbx_strand_id
1 'polypeptide(L)'
;MTAGACGRVARDPRFDDLSGEYKPEVFDKTYQFLNDIRAKEKQLVKKQLKKHRSGEKHEQLQQLLQRMEQQEMAQQERKRQQELRLALKQERRAQAQQGHRPYFLKKSEQRQLVLAEKFKELKRSKKLDSFLSRKRRRNAGKDRRHLPLNKD
;
A
#
# COMPACT_ATOMS: atom_id res chain seq x y z
N MET A 1 40.71 6.71 -7.20
CA MET A 1 39.62 6.74 -8.20
C MET A 1 39.85 5.61 -9.18
N THR A 2 39.31 4.43 -8.91
CA THR A 2 39.44 3.27 -9.80
C THR A 2 38.23 3.22 -10.71
N ALA A 3 38.42 3.65 -11.97
CA ALA A 3 37.44 3.45 -13.02
C ALA A 3 37.39 1.95 -13.36
N GLY A 4 36.35 1.27 -12.88
CA GLY A 4 36.05 -0.10 -13.28
C GLY A 4 35.53 -0.12 -14.71
N ALA A 5 36.25 -0.79 -15.60
CA ALA A 5 35.83 -1.02 -16.98
C ALA A 5 34.52 -1.83 -17.01
N CYS A 6 33.43 -1.19 -17.44
CA CYS A 6 32.16 -1.86 -17.73
C CYS A 6 32.26 -2.42 -19.15
N GLY A 7 32.41 -3.74 -19.27
CA GLY A 7 32.26 -4.41 -20.56
C GLY A 7 30.90 -4.10 -21.18
N ARG A 8 30.79 -4.11 -22.52
CA ARG A 8 29.51 -3.86 -23.22
C ARG A 8 28.45 -4.88 -22.77
N VAL A 9 27.70 -4.54 -21.74
CA VAL A 9 26.53 -5.28 -21.27
C VAL A 9 25.50 -5.23 -22.38
N ALA A 10 25.01 -6.38 -22.83
CA ALA A 10 23.87 -6.44 -23.74
C ALA A 10 22.70 -5.70 -23.07
N ARG A 11 22.36 -4.53 -23.60
CA ARG A 11 21.30 -3.68 -23.04
C ARG A 11 19.96 -4.22 -23.54
N ASP A 12 19.17 -4.79 -22.63
CA ASP A 12 17.76 -5.04 -22.92
C ASP A 12 17.01 -3.72 -22.70
N PRO A 13 16.41 -3.12 -23.74
CA PRO A 13 15.73 -1.84 -23.62
C PRO A 13 14.56 -1.87 -22.62
N ARG A 14 14.06 -3.05 -22.22
CA ARG A 14 13.04 -3.16 -21.16
C ARG A 14 13.61 -2.95 -19.76
N PHE A 15 14.90 -3.22 -19.58
CA PHE A 15 15.61 -3.21 -18.30
C PHE A 15 16.83 -2.28 -18.30
N ASP A 16 17.03 -1.51 -19.37
CA ASP A 16 18.11 -0.53 -19.45
C ASP A 16 17.75 0.72 -18.64
N ASP A 17 18.69 1.20 -17.82
CA ASP A 17 18.48 2.35 -16.94
C ASP A 17 18.15 3.63 -17.72
N LEU A 18 18.49 3.67 -19.01
CA LEU A 18 18.21 4.79 -19.93
C LEU A 18 16.76 4.78 -20.46
N SER A 19 16.00 3.70 -20.30
CA SER A 19 14.64 3.55 -20.84
C SER A 19 13.55 4.24 -20.00
N GLY A 20 13.94 4.90 -18.89
CA GLY A 20 13.06 5.74 -18.07
C GLY A 20 12.50 5.05 -16.83
N GLU A 21 11.79 5.84 -16.00
CA GLU A 21 11.29 5.39 -14.70
C GLU A 21 9.84 4.88 -14.75
N TYR A 22 9.52 3.95 -13.85
CA TYR A 22 8.16 3.45 -13.66
C TYR A 22 7.23 4.57 -13.15
N LYS A 23 6.24 4.93 -13.98
CA LYS A 23 5.18 5.88 -13.63
C LYS A 23 3.87 5.13 -13.34
N PRO A 24 3.45 4.99 -12.06
CA PRO A 24 2.25 4.24 -11.69
C PRO A 24 0.99 4.77 -12.39
N GLU A 25 0.89 6.09 -12.59
CA GLU A 25 -0.28 6.73 -13.21
C GLU A 25 -0.46 6.35 -14.68
N VAL A 26 0.64 6.25 -15.41
CA VAL A 26 0.62 5.83 -16.82
C VAL A 26 0.32 4.34 -16.90
N PHE A 27 0.99 3.55 -16.06
CA PHE A 27 0.78 2.11 -16.00
C PHE A 27 -0.68 1.74 -15.72
N ASP A 28 -1.30 2.35 -14.71
CA ASP A 28 -2.68 2.05 -14.32
C ASP A 28 -3.68 2.39 -15.44
N LYS A 29 -3.39 3.40 -16.27
CA LYS A 29 -4.21 3.78 -17.42
C LYS A 29 -3.97 2.84 -18.60
N THR A 30 -2.72 2.64 -19.00
CA THR A 30 -2.34 1.81 -20.16
C THR A 30 -2.74 0.35 -19.97
N TYR A 31 -2.62 -0.18 -18.75
CA TYR A 31 -2.90 -1.57 -18.42
C TYR A 31 -4.17 -1.75 -17.61
N GLN A 32 -5.16 -0.87 -17.78
CA GLN A 32 -6.42 -0.93 -17.04
C GLN A 32 -7.15 -2.27 -17.20
N PHE A 33 -7.06 -2.89 -18.38
CA PHE A 33 -7.66 -4.19 -18.71
C PHE A 33 -7.16 -5.35 -17.82
N LEU A 34 -5.96 -5.22 -17.20
CA LEU A 34 -5.45 -6.22 -16.27
C LEU A 34 -6.37 -6.38 -15.05
N ASN A 35 -7.13 -5.35 -14.68
CA ASN A 35 -8.08 -5.43 -13.58
C ASN A 35 -9.20 -6.43 -13.90
N ASP A 36 -9.69 -6.45 -15.15
CA ASP A 36 -10.74 -7.37 -15.58
C ASP A 36 -10.23 -8.81 -15.62
N ILE A 37 -8.98 -9.01 -16.07
CA ILE A 37 -8.33 -10.32 -16.08
C ILE A 37 -8.19 -10.84 -14.65
N ARG A 38 -7.64 -10.03 -13.73
CA ARG A 38 -7.50 -10.39 -12.30
C ARG A 38 -8.85 -10.71 -11.66
N ALA A 39 -9.89 -9.95 -11.99
CA ALA A 39 -11.24 -10.21 -11.49
C ALA A 39 -11.75 -11.58 -11.96
N LYS A 40 -11.56 -11.92 -13.25
CA LYS A 40 -11.91 -13.23 -13.80
C LYS A 40 -11.13 -14.36 -13.13
N GLU A 41 -9.81 -14.21 -12.96
CA GLU A 41 -8.95 -15.19 -12.28
C GLU A 41 -9.41 -15.43 -10.84
N LYS A 42 -9.74 -14.36 -10.10
CA LYS A 42 -10.26 -14.46 -8.74
C LYS A 42 -11.56 -15.27 -8.68
N GLN A 43 -12.45 -15.08 -9.67
CA GLN A 43 -13.68 -15.89 -9.77
C GLN A 43 -13.39 -17.36 -10.06
N LEU A 44 -12.39 -17.66 -10.89
CA LEU A 44 -11.97 -19.05 -11.15
C LEU A 44 -11.45 -19.72 -9.87
N VAL A 45 -10.60 -19.03 -9.11
CA VAL A 45 -10.11 -19.53 -7.81
C VAL A 45 -11.26 -19.78 -6.83
N LYS A 46 -12.23 -18.85 -6.74
CA LYS A 46 -13.45 -19.04 -5.93
C LYS A 46 -14.27 -20.26 -6.37
N LYS A 47 -14.41 -20.48 -7.68
CA LYS A 47 -15.10 -21.66 -8.22
C LYS A 47 -14.36 -22.96 -7.87
N GLN A 48 -13.04 -22.98 -7.97
CA GLN A 48 -12.22 -24.14 -7.59
C GLN A 48 -12.30 -24.42 -6.09
N LEU A 49 -12.29 -23.39 -5.26
CA LEU A 49 -12.45 -23.52 -3.82
C LEU A 49 -13.81 -24.13 -3.43
N LYS A 50 -14.88 -23.84 -4.18
CA LYS A 50 -16.18 -24.49 -3.98
C LYS A 50 -16.19 -25.97 -4.36
N LYS A 51 -15.33 -26.41 -5.28
CA LYS A 51 -15.25 -27.80 -5.74
C LYS A 51 -14.46 -28.69 -4.77
N HIS A 52 -13.41 -28.15 -4.17
CA HIS A 52 -12.58 -28.88 -3.21
C HIS A 52 -12.99 -28.49 -1.79
N ARG A 53 -13.59 -29.40 -1.02
CA ARG A 53 -14.10 -29.12 0.33
C ARG A 53 -13.02 -29.16 1.42
N SER A 54 -11.97 -29.95 1.22
CA SER A 54 -10.89 -30.17 2.19
C SER A 54 -9.62 -30.73 1.52
N GLY A 55 -8.47 -30.57 2.18
CA GLY A 55 -7.17 -31.06 1.73
C GLY A 55 -6.17 -29.94 1.41
N GLU A 56 -4.92 -30.32 1.16
CA GLU A 56 -3.81 -29.38 0.90
C GLU A 56 -4.13 -28.41 -0.25
N LYS A 57 -4.78 -28.90 -1.31
CA LYS A 57 -5.22 -28.08 -2.45
C LYS A 57 -6.22 -27.01 -2.05
N HIS A 58 -7.13 -27.29 -1.11
CA HIS A 58 -8.09 -26.30 -0.61
C HIS A 58 -7.37 -25.20 0.17
N GLU A 59 -6.42 -25.55 1.04
CA GLU A 59 -5.62 -24.57 1.79
C GLU A 59 -4.80 -23.68 0.87
N GLN A 60 -4.13 -24.27 -0.15
CA GLN A 60 -3.37 -23.52 -1.15
C GLN A 60 -4.26 -22.52 -1.92
N LEU A 61 -5.46 -22.96 -2.34
CA LEU A 61 -6.43 -22.09 -3.02
C LEU A 61 -6.95 -20.98 -2.10
N GLN A 62 -7.19 -21.28 -0.82
CA GLN A 62 -7.63 -20.29 0.17
C GLN A 62 -6.54 -19.23 0.41
N GLN A 63 -5.28 -19.65 0.57
CA GLN A 63 -4.14 -18.76 0.72
C GLN A 63 -3.93 -17.91 -0.54
N LEU A 64 -4.11 -18.50 -1.74
CA LEU A 64 -4.05 -17.77 -3.00
C LEU A 64 -5.14 -16.69 -3.07
N LEU A 65 -6.39 -17.05 -2.76
CA LEU A 65 -7.50 -16.11 -2.75
C LEU A 65 -7.25 -14.95 -1.79
N GLN A 66 -6.76 -15.25 -0.58
CA GLN A 66 -6.43 -14.24 0.41
C GLN A 66 -5.33 -13.29 -0.08
N ARG A 67 -4.28 -13.81 -0.76
CA ARG A 67 -3.23 -12.98 -1.37
C ARG A 67 -3.79 -12.06 -2.45
N MET A 68 -4.65 -12.58 -3.33
CA MET A 68 -5.29 -11.77 -4.37
C MET A 68 -6.14 -10.65 -3.77
N GLU A 69 -6.91 -10.94 -2.72
CA GLU A 69 -7.73 -9.94 -2.01
C GLU A 69 -6.88 -8.87 -1.34
N GLN A 70 -5.78 -9.26 -0.68
CA GLN A 70 -4.87 -8.29 -0.07
C GLN A 70 -4.20 -7.39 -1.10
N GLN A 71 -3.79 -7.94 -2.25
CA GLN A 71 -3.22 -7.17 -3.34
C GLN A 71 -4.22 -6.17 -3.92
N GLU A 72 -5.47 -6.59 -4.14
CA GLU A 72 -6.54 -5.72 -4.62
C GLU A 72 -6.81 -4.57 -3.64
N MET A 73 -6.97 -4.88 -2.35
CA MET A 73 -7.16 -3.86 -1.31
C MET A 73 -5.99 -2.88 -1.24
N ALA A 74 -4.75 -3.37 -1.35
CA ALA A 74 -3.57 -2.52 -1.36
C ALA A 74 -3.51 -1.61 -2.59
N GLN A 75 -3.94 -2.10 -3.76
CA GLN A 75 -4.03 -1.29 -4.98
C GLN A 75 -5.10 -0.21 -4.86
N GLN A 76 -6.30 -0.56 -4.37
CA GLN A 76 -7.38 0.41 -4.15
C GLN A 76 -6.95 1.51 -3.17
N GLU A 77 -6.29 1.14 -2.07
CA GLU A 77 -5.78 2.10 -1.09
C GLU A 77 -4.75 3.05 -1.72
N ARG A 78 -3.83 2.53 -2.55
CA ARG A 78 -2.87 3.37 -3.28
C ARG A 78 -3.57 4.34 -4.22
N LYS A 79 -4.59 3.89 -4.98
CA LYS A 79 -5.37 4.75 -5.88
C LYS A 79 -6.09 5.87 -5.12
N ARG A 80 -6.77 5.53 -4.02
CA ARG A 80 -7.44 6.53 -3.15
C ARG A 80 -6.46 7.58 -2.63
N GLN A 81 -5.27 7.15 -2.18
CA GLN A 81 -4.24 8.08 -1.71
C GLN A 81 -3.71 8.97 -2.84
N GLN A 82 -3.59 8.46 -4.06
CA GLN A 82 -3.20 9.25 -5.23
C GLN A 82 -4.27 10.27 -5.59
N GLU A 83 -5.54 9.86 -5.67
CA GLU A 83 -6.68 10.75 -5.95
C GLU A 83 -6.75 11.89 -4.93
N LEU A 84 -6.62 11.58 -3.64
CA LEU A 84 -6.58 12.60 -2.58
C LEU A 84 -5.42 13.59 -2.77
N ARG A 85 -4.23 13.09 -3.12
CA ARG A 85 -3.07 13.97 -3.39
C ARG A 85 -3.30 14.87 -4.58
N LEU A 86 -3.92 14.34 -5.65
CA LEU A 86 -4.25 15.10 -6.84
C LEU A 86 -5.29 16.18 -6.53
N ALA A 87 -6.35 15.85 -5.80
CA ALA A 87 -7.37 16.80 -5.35
C ALA A 87 -6.74 17.95 -4.54
N LEU A 88 -5.93 17.63 -3.51
CA LEU A 88 -5.22 18.62 -2.71
C LEU A 88 -4.28 19.49 -3.55
N LYS A 89 -3.63 18.92 -4.57
CA LYS A 89 -2.76 19.65 -5.49
C LYS A 89 -3.57 20.63 -6.37
N GLN A 90 -4.75 20.22 -6.82
CA GLN A 90 -5.66 21.07 -7.60
C GLN A 90 -6.21 22.22 -6.77
N GLU A 91 -6.69 21.96 -5.55
CA GLU A 91 -7.17 22.99 -4.62
C GLU A 91 -6.10 24.05 -4.33
N ARG A 92 -4.87 23.61 -4.04
CA ARG A 92 -3.73 24.53 -3.83
C ARG A 92 -3.43 25.37 -5.06
N ARG A 93 -3.53 24.78 -6.25
CA ARG A 93 -3.34 25.52 -7.51
C ARG A 93 -4.43 26.57 -7.70
N ALA A 94 -5.68 26.25 -7.38
CA ALA A 94 -6.79 27.19 -7.45
C ALA A 94 -6.61 28.36 -6.45
N GLN A 95 -6.20 28.07 -5.22
CA GLN A 95 -5.87 29.12 -4.23
C GLN A 95 -4.74 30.04 -4.72
N ALA A 96 -3.70 29.47 -5.32
CA ALA A 96 -2.60 30.24 -5.89
C ALA A 96 -3.08 31.14 -7.05
N GLN A 97 -3.96 30.63 -7.91
CA GLN A 97 -4.55 31.40 -9.02
C GLN A 97 -5.40 32.57 -8.51
N GLN A 98 -6.06 32.42 -7.36
CA GLN A 98 -6.80 33.50 -6.68
C GLN A 98 -5.88 34.51 -5.97
N GLY A 99 -4.56 34.32 -6.00
CA GLY A 99 -3.58 35.20 -5.35
C GLY A 99 -3.32 34.88 -3.86
N HIS A 100 -3.98 33.84 -3.31
CA HIS A 100 -3.68 33.38 -1.95
C HIS A 100 -2.36 32.61 -1.91
N ARG A 101 -1.64 32.70 -0.79
CA ARG A 101 -0.42 31.90 -0.55
C ARG A 101 -0.80 30.48 -0.13
N PRO A 102 -0.54 29.44 -0.94
CA PRO A 102 -0.91 28.07 -0.59
C PRO A 102 -0.14 27.57 0.63
N TYR A 103 -0.85 27.03 1.62
CA TYR A 103 -0.23 26.45 2.81
C TYR A 103 0.12 24.97 2.58
N PHE A 104 1.37 24.61 2.88
CA PHE A 104 1.85 23.23 2.82
C PHE A 104 1.97 22.65 4.23
N LEU A 105 1.05 21.75 4.57
CA LEU A 105 1.07 21.02 5.84
C LEU A 105 2.43 20.35 6.06
N LYS A 106 2.97 20.49 7.27
CA LYS A 106 4.19 19.79 7.68
C LYS A 106 3.96 18.28 7.69
N LYS A 107 5.03 17.50 7.52
CA LYS A 107 4.94 16.03 7.55
C LYS A 107 4.34 15.50 8.87
N SER A 108 4.59 16.18 10.00
CA SER A 108 4.01 15.85 11.30
C SER A 108 2.50 16.05 11.33
N GLU A 109 2.02 17.20 10.85
CA GLU A 109 0.60 17.56 10.76
C GLU A 109 -0.15 16.57 9.85
N GLN A 110 0.42 16.26 8.68
CA GLN A 110 -0.15 15.24 7.78
C GLN A 110 -0.32 13.88 8.48
N ARG A 111 0.68 13.45 9.26
CA ARG A 111 0.59 12.21 10.03
C ARG A 111 -0.51 12.27 11.09
N GLN A 112 -0.66 13.40 11.78
CA GLN A 112 -1.72 13.58 12.78
C GLN A 112 -3.12 13.51 12.13
N LEU A 113 -3.31 14.14 10.97
CA LEU A 113 -4.57 14.08 10.23
C LEU A 113 -4.90 12.64 9.81
N VAL A 114 -3.94 11.92 9.23
CA VAL A 114 -4.12 10.50 8.85
C VAL A 114 -4.46 9.64 10.06
N LEU A 115 -3.81 9.88 11.22
CA LEU A 115 -4.11 9.15 12.46
C LEU A 115 -5.51 9.48 12.99
N ALA A 116 -5.94 10.73 12.90
CA ALA A 116 -7.26 11.17 13.32
C ALA A 116 -8.37 10.54 12.45
N GLU A 117 -8.20 10.52 11.14
CA GLU A 117 -9.16 9.87 10.22
C GLU A 117 -9.23 8.37 10.48
N LYS A 118 -8.09 7.69 10.58
CA LYS A 118 -8.03 6.27 10.92
C LYS A 118 -8.70 5.96 12.26
N PHE A 119 -8.55 6.85 13.25
CA PHE A 119 -9.23 6.72 14.53
C PHE A 119 -10.75 6.81 14.37
N LYS A 120 -11.26 7.78 13.59
CA LYS A 120 -12.69 7.91 13.29
C LYS A 120 -13.24 6.68 12.59
N GLU A 121 -12.53 6.14 11.59
CA GLU A 121 -12.91 4.89 10.90
C GLU A 121 -12.96 3.69 11.85
N LEU A 122 -11.96 3.53 12.71
CA LEU A 122 -11.92 2.46 13.70
C LEU A 122 -13.03 2.59 14.75
N LYS A 123 -13.37 3.82 15.14
CA LYS A 123 -14.49 4.11 16.04
C LYS A 123 -15.83 3.76 15.38
N ARG A 124 -16.03 4.16 14.12
CA ARG A 124 -17.22 3.81 13.32
C ARG A 124 -17.39 2.31 13.15
N SER A 125 -16.29 1.59 12.91
CA SER A 125 -16.29 0.14 12.74
C SER A 125 -16.31 -0.67 14.05
N LYS A 126 -16.35 -0.01 15.22
CA LYS A 126 -16.29 -0.62 16.56
C LYS A 126 -15.05 -1.52 16.79
N LYS A 127 -13.98 -1.35 16.01
CA LYS A 127 -12.73 -2.14 16.11
C LYS A 127 -11.62 -1.40 16.88
N LEU A 128 -11.93 -0.21 17.40
CA LEU A 128 -10.97 0.66 18.06
C LEU A 128 -10.30 0.00 19.28
N ASP A 129 -11.08 -0.61 20.18
CA ASP A 129 -10.54 -1.18 21.42
C ASP A 129 -9.61 -2.35 21.15
N SER A 130 -9.98 -3.22 20.20
CA SER A 130 -9.12 -4.32 19.75
C SER A 130 -7.81 -3.80 19.16
N PHE A 131 -7.87 -2.73 18.35
CA PHE A 131 -6.68 -2.10 17.79
C PHE A 131 -5.78 -1.49 18.87
N LEU A 132 -6.35 -0.76 19.83
CA LEU A 132 -5.63 -0.17 20.95
C LEU A 132 -5.00 -1.24 21.84
N SER A 133 -5.73 -2.31 22.17
CA SER A 133 -5.21 -3.45 22.94
C SER A 133 -4.00 -4.10 22.24
N ARG A 134 -4.11 -4.40 20.94
CA ARG A 134 -2.99 -4.94 20.15
C ARG A 134 -1.81 -3.97 20.09
N LYS A 135 -2.06 -2.66 20.03
CA LYS A 135 -0.99 -1.64 19.98
C LYS A 135 -0.30 -1.50 21.34
N ARG A 136 -1.06 -1.50 22.45
CA ARG A 136 -0.52 -1.54 23.82
C ARG A 136 0.38 -2.77 24.02
N ARG A 137 -0.08 -3.97 23.62
CA ARG A 137 0.71 -5.20 23.72
C ARG A 137 2.03 -5.12 22.93
N ARG A 138 2.00 -4.57 21.71
CA ARG A 138 3.23 -4.40 20.89
C ARG A 138 4.19 -3.38 21.50
N ASN A 139 3.68 -2.28 22.05
CA ASN A 139 4.50 -1.27 22.71
C ASN A 139 5.13 -1.83 23.98
N ALA A 140 4.36 -2.48 24.85
CA ALA A 140 4.88 -3.14 26.05
C ALA A 140 6.02 -4.13 25.73
N GLY A 141 5.90 -4.90 24.64
CA GLY A 141 6.96 -5.80 24.19
C GLY A 141 8.24 -5.09 23.71
N LYS A 142 8.13 -3.85 23.21
CA LYS A 142 9.29 -3.00 22.86
C LYS A 142 9.88 -2.35 24.11
N ASP A 143 9.04 -1.80 24.98
CA ASP A 143 9.45 -1.13 26.20
C ASP A 143 10.18 -2.11 27.14
N ARG A 144 9.74 -3.37 27.19
CA ARG A 144 10.42 -4.47 27.91
C ARG A 144 11.87 -4.71 27.43
N ARG A 145 12.22 -4.38 26.18
CA ARG A 145 13.60 -4.52 25.69
C ARG A 145 14.53 -3.42 26.22
N HIS A 146 13.96 -2.29 26.64
CA HIS A 146 14.69 -1.14 27.16
C HIS A 146 14.71 -1.11 28.70
N LEU A 147 13.98 -2.01 29.35
CA LEU A 147 14.04 -2.22 30.79
C LEU A 147 15.26 -3.08 31.14
N PRO A 148 15.99 -2.78 32.23
CA PRO A 148 17.05 -3.65 32.69
C PRO A 148 16.48 -5.03 33.04
N LEU A 149 17.17 -6.08 32.61
CA LEU A 149 16.86 -7.44 33.05
C LEU A 149 17.36 -7.55 34.49
N ASN A 150 16.45 -7.66 35.47
CA ASN A 150 16.85 -8.05 36.81
C ASN A 150 17.52 -9.42 36.70
N LYS A 151 18.83 -9.45 36.97
CA LYS A 151 19.61 -10.68 37.13
C LYS A 151 19.51 -11.04 38.61
N ASP A 152 18.65 -12.01 38.91
CA ASP A 152 18.77 -12.82 40.12
C ASP A 152 19.43 -14.16 39.72
#